data_AF-A0A847FGV2-F1
#
_entry.id   AF-A0A847FGV2-F1
#
_cell.length_a   1.000
_cell.length_b   1.000
_cell.length_c   1.000
_cell.angle_alpha   90.00
_cell.angle_beta   90.00
_cell.angle_gamma   90.00
#
_symmetry.space_group_name_H-M   'P 1'
#
loop_
_entity.id
_entity.type
_entity.pdbx_description
1 polymer ?
#
loop_
_entity_poly.entity_id
_entity_poly.type
_entity_poly.pdbx_seq_one_letter_code
_entity_poly.pdbx_strand_id
1 'polypeptide(L)'
;MNSQQEKIIIARMRRKERVLKWLCFFLSAAVAGLIWFILSSRVTPEVDRSYKQSEAVPPFRKEVEGIIEKLVYSGLPMLEQKDVSVSIDPENRLWTVRNIHRFGEDGNLILEGGRYGTCGELASYTYKYVKPLFGDAYDIQFARAVQSGYFQTPKATHMVLFITPAGGARGDNDIFVLDPSFHRYGRLDEFEDYLFHERMANVGFVEDKERDMTLPISTAFPLLIKKNYLLAIVVEDVNGVFDKDNFVIAVTVTKKYNFAGRYLFAIRTVNGNRQVFENRLLSKNLLEEKGYEDLKARIRSFFDIITAS
;
A
#
# COMPACT_ATOMS: atom_id res chain seq x y z
N MET A 1 28.86 -76.29 4.58
CA MET A 1 28.29 -75.33 5.54
C MET A 1 26.94 -75.88 5.99
N ASN A 2 26.67 -75.97 7.29
CA ASN A 2 25.43 -76.62 7.77
C ASN A 2 24.22 -75.74 7.43
N SER A 3 23.13 -76.33 6.91
CA SER A 3 21.86 -75.65 6.56
C SER A 3 21.34 -74.72 7.66
N GLN A 4 21.65 -75.00 8.93
CA GLN A 4 21.35 -74.10 10.05
C GLN A 4 22.12 -72.77 10.02
N GLN A 5 23.39 -72.76 9.62
CA GLN A 5 24.20 -71.53 9.56
C GLN A 5 23.70 -70.57 8.47
N GLU A 6 23.30 -71.09 7.30
CA GLU A 6 22.71 -70.28 6.23
C GLU A 6 21.38 -69.64 6.67
N LYS A 7 20.52 -70.40 7.36
CA LYS A 7 19.25 -69.87 7.91
C LYS A 7 19.50 -68.74 8.92
N ILE A 8 20.52 -68.86 9.77
CA ILE A 8 20.89 -67.82 10.74
C ILE A 8 21.40 -66.55 10.03
N ILE A 9 22.24 -66.70 9.00
CA ILE A 9 22.78 -65.57 8.24
C ILE A 9 21.66 -64.84 7.49
N ILE A 10 20.77 -65.57 6.80
CA ILE A 10 19.62 -64.99 6.09
C ILE A 10 18.67 -64.28 7.08
N ALA A 11 18.40 -64.88 8.24
CA ALA A 11 17.57 -64.25 9.27
C ALA A 11 18.19 -62.94 9.81
N ARG A 12 19.52 -62.92 10.02
CA ARG A 12 20.25 -61.70 10.43
C ARG A 12 20.23 -60.63 9.34
N MET A 13 20.40 -60.98 8.07
CA MET A 13 20.31 -60.04 6.95
C MET A 13 18.91 -59.45 6.81
N ARG A 14 17.85 -60.27 6.88
CA ARG A 14 16.46 -59.79 6.85
C ARG A 14 16.11 -58.91 8.06
N ARG A 15 16.71 -59.16 9.23
CA ARG A 15 16.56 -58.28 10.40
C ARG A 15 17.23 -56.93 10.17
N LYS A 16 18.46 -56.90 9.66
CA LYS A 16 19.17 -55.67 9.31
C LYS A 16 18.43 -54.86 8.23
N GLU A 17 17.91 -55.53 7.20
CA GLU A 17 17.13 -54.89 6.14
C GLU A 17 15.85 -54.25 6.68
N ARG A 18 15.12 -54.95 7.56
CA ARG A 18 13.94 -54.36 8.21
C ARG A 18 14.30 -53.15 9.06
N VAL A 19 15.36 -53.23 9.87
CA VAL A 19 15.82 -52.10 10.69
C VAL A 19 16.21 -50.90 9.81
N LEU A 20 16.90 -51.13 8.69
CA LEU A 20 17.26 -50.09 7.75
C LEU A 20 16.04 -49.43 7.11
N LYS A 21 15.04 -50.22 6.68
CA LYS A 21 13.78 -49.70 6.13
C LYS A 21 13.02 -48.83 7.15
N TRP A 22 12.96 -49.26 8.41
CA TRP A 22 12.36 -48.47 9.48
C TRP A 22 13.12 -47.16 9.72
N LEU A 23 14.47 -47.19 9.76
CA LEU A 23 15.29 -45.99 9.88
C LEU A 23 15.05 -45.00 8.73
N CYS A 24 15.01 -45.49 7.48
CA CYS A 24 14.71 -44.64 6.31
C CYS A 24 13.31 -44.03 6.36
N PHE A 25 12.32 -44.77 6.87
CA PHE A 25 10.95 -44.26 7.05
C PHE A 25 10.91 -43.13 8.09
N PHE A 26 11.50 -43.35 9.27
CA PHE A 26 11.54 -42.32 10.32
C PHE A 26 12.34 -41.09 9.90
N LEU A 27 13.45 -41.27 9.17
CA LEU A 27 14.23 -40.14 8.65
C LEU A 27 13.42 -39.32 7.63
N SER A 28 12.72 -40.00 6.71
CA SER A 28 11.85 -39.33 5.73
C SER A 28 10.70 -38.58 6.41
N ALA A 29 10.08 -39.17 7.42
CA ALA A 29 9.02 -38.54 8.20
C ALA A 29 9.53 -37.33 8.99
N ALA A 30 10.73 -37.41 9.58
CA ALA A 30 11.36 -36.30 10.28
C ALA A 30 11.70 -35.15 9.33
N VAL A 31 12.22 -35.44 8.14
CA VAL A 31 12.50 -34.41 7.11
C VAL A 31 11.21 -33.78 6.61
N ALA A 32 10.17 -34.56 6.35
CA ALA A 32 8.86 -34.02 5.96
C ALA A 32 8.24 -33.15 7.06
N GLY A 33 8.34 -33.58 8.32
CA GLY A 33 7.90 -32.80 9.49
C GLY A 33 8.70 -31.50 9.66
N LEU A 34 10.01 -31.52 9.42
CA LEU A 34 10.85 -30.34 9.46
C LEU A 34 10.52 -29.37 8.31
N ILE A 35 10.32 -29.88 7.09
CA ILE A 35 9.89 -29.07 5.94
C ILE A 35 8.52 -28.45 6.21
N TRP A 36 7.57 -29.23 6.73
CA TRP A 36 6.26 -28.72 7.16
C TRP A 36 6.39 -27.65 8.23
N PHE A 37 7.22 -27.87 9.26
CA PHE A 37 7.46 -26.90 10.33
C PHE A 37 8.11 -25.62 9.80
N ILE A 38 9.08 -25.71 8.88
CA ILE A 38 9.70 -24.55 8.24
C ILE A 38 8.69 -23.81 7.35
N LEU A 39 7.83 -24.52 6.61
CA LEU A 39 6.79 -23.92 5.78
C LEU A 39 5.67 -23.28 6.63
N SER A 40 5.26 -23.93 7.72
CA SER A 40 4.24 -23.41 8.63
C SER A 40 4.76 -22.26 9.50
N SER A 41 6.04 -22.27 9.89
CA SER A 41 6.68 -21.13 10.57
C SER A 41 7.03 -19.96 9.64
N ARG A 42 7.09 -20.20 8.32
CA ARG A 42 7.15 -19.13 7.29
C ARG A 42 5.80 -18.50 7.00
N VAL A 43 4.70 -19.14 7.40
CA VAL A 43 3.47 -18.42 7.74
C VAL A 43 3.73 -17.84 9.12
N THR A 44 4.55 -16.79 9.19
CA THR A 44 4.42 -15.87 10.32
C THR A 44 2.93 -15.54 10.34
N PRO A 45 2.17 -15.82 11.43
CA PRO A 45 0.93 -15.11 11.62
C PRO A 45 1.31 -13.67 11.39
N GLU A 46 0.60 -13.02 10.47
CA GLU A 46 0.73 -11.60 10.23
C GLU A 46 0.85 -10.99 11.62
N VAL A 47 2.01 -10.44 11.97
CA VAL A 47 2.09 -9.55 13.13
C VAL A 47 1.39 -8.29 12.64
N ASP A 48 0.09 -8.40 12.37
CA ASP A 48 -0.87 -7.49 12.89
C ASP A 48 -0.48 -7.39 14.36
N ARG A 49 0.24 -6.32 14.69
CA ARG A 49 0.22 -5.83 16.06
C ARG A 49 -1.26 -5.60 16.29
N SER A 50 -1.93 -6.62 16.85
CA SER A 50 -3.35 -6.63 17.10
C SER A 50 -3.65 -5.31 17.76
N TYR A 51 -4.40 -4.48 17.05
CA TYR A 51 -4.85 -3.18 17.51
C TYR A 51 -5.27 -3.33 18.98
N LYS A 52 -4.47 -2.76 19.89
CA LYS A 52 -4.79 -2.81 21.33
C LYS A 52 -5.95 -1.86 21.52
N GLN A 53 -7.16 -2.39 21.40
CA GLN A 53 -8.38 -1.66 21.65
C GLN A 53 -8.42 -1.33 23.14
N SER A 54 -8.26 -0.04 23.49
CA SER A 54 -8.43 0.41 24.87
C SER A 54 -9.91 0.32 25.28
N GLU A 55 -10.17 0.34 26.59
CA GLU A 55 -11.54 0.36 27.13
C GLU A 55 -12.30 1.66 26.82
N ALA A 56 -11.60 2.74 26.47
CA ALA A 56 -12.20 4.02 26.15
C ALA A 56 -12.70 4.03 24.70
N VAL A 57 -14.03 3.91 24.54
CA VAL A 57 -14.69 3.91 23.23
C VAL A 57 -14.68 5.33 22.65
N PRO A 58 -14.13 5.55 21.43
CA PRO A 58 -14.20 6.84 20.77
C PRO A 58 -15.66 7.33 20.60
N PRO A 59 -15.91 8.64 20.69
CA PRO A 59 -17.24 9.21 20.46
C PRO A 59 -17.78 8.86 19.07
N PHE A 60 -19.08 8.58 18.98
CA PHE A 60 -19.79 8.23 17.74
C PHE A 60 -19.18 7.05 16.96
N ARG A 61 -18.49 6.14 17.65
CA ARG A 61 -17.73 5.04 17.03
C ARG A 61 -18.50 4.31 15.94
N LYS A 62 -19.73 3.89 16.21
CA LYS A 62 -20.55 3.10 15.27
C LYS A 62 -20.87 3.89 14.01
N GLU A 63 -21.22 5.16 14.15
CA GLU A 63 -21.53 6.06 13.04
C GLU A 63 -20.29 6.35 12.19
N VAL A 64 -19.15 6.62 12.84
CA VAL A 64 -17.87 6.86 12.15
C VAL A 64 -17.38 5.62 11.42
N GLU A 65 -17.38 4.45 12.08
CA GLU A 65 -17.00 3.18 11.48
C GLU A 65 -17.90 2.86 10.27
N GLY A 66 -19.22 3.07 10.38
CA GLY A 66 -20.15 2.87 9.26
C GLY A 66 -19.94 3.80 8.05
N ILE A 67 -19.31 4.97 8.24
CA ILE A 67 -18.89 5.85 7.14
C ILE A 67 -17.63 5.28 6.47
N ILE A 68 -16.60 4.94 7.25
CA ILE A 68 -15.29 4.56 6.70
C ILE A 68 -15.27 3.14 6.13
N GLU A 69 -16.05 2.19 6.66
CA GLU A 69 -16.10 0.78 6.20
C GLU A 69 -16.40 0.63 4.71
N LYS A 70 -17.09 1.61 4.11
CA LYS A 70 -17.45 1.59 2.68
C LYS A 70 -16.33 2.10 1.78
N LEU A 71 -15.38 2.84 2.34
CA LEU A 71 -14.31 3.50 1.63
C LEU A 71 -13.20 2.50 1.30
N VAL A 72 -12.50 2.73 0.20
CA VAL A 72 -11.41 1.86 -0.25
C VAL A 72 -10.24 2.70 -0.72
N TYR A 73 -9.08 2.49 -0.10
CA TYR A 73 -7.83 3.10 -0.56
C TYR A 73 -7.45 2.56 -1.94
N SER A 74 -7.66 3.39 -2.98
CA SER A 74 -7.27 3.06 -4.35
C SER A 74 -7.29 4.30 -5.24
N GLY A 75 -6.12 4.65 -5.78
CA GLY A 75 -5.90 5.60 -6.86
C GLY A 75 -6.15 5.05 -8.26
N LEU A 76 -6.28 3.72 -8.42
CA LEU A 76 -6.42 3.08 -9.73
C LEU A 76 -7.66 3.57 -10.52
N PRO A 77 -8.88 3.61 -9.94
CA PRO A 77 -10.06 4.00 -10.69
C PRO A 77 -9.99 5.44 -11.23
N MET A 78 -9.36 6.35 -10.50
CA MET A 78 -9.14 7.73 -10.95
C MET A 78 -8.10 7.78 -12.06
N LEU A 79 -7.01 7.03 -11.91
CA LEU A 79 -5.96 6.94 -12.91
C LEU A 79 -6.49 6.41 -14.26
N GLU A 80 -7.42 5.47 -14.25
CA GLU A 80 -8.01 4.83 -15.45
C GLU A 80 -8.94 5.74 -16.26
N GLN A 81 -9.30 6.91 -15.74
CA GLN A 81 -10.17 7.86 -16.42
C GLN A 81 -9.53 8.45 -17.67
N LYS A 82 -10.32 8.63 -18.75
CA LYS A 82 -9.78 9.03 -20.06
C LYS A 82 -9.20 10.46 -20.11
N ASP A 83 -9.73 11.35 -19.29
CA ASP A 83 -9.33 12.76 -19.16
C ASP A 83 -8.12 12.98 -18.23
N VAL A 84 -7.70 11.95 -17.49
CA VAL A 84 -6.45 11.98 -16.73
C VAL A 84 -5.28 11.82 -17.69
N SER A 85 -4.21 12.59 -17.47
CA SER A 85 -2.98 12.53 -18.28
C SER A 85 -1.75 12.77 -17.41
N VAL A 86 -0.57 12.51 -17.95
CA VAL A 86 0.70 12.80 -17.28
C VAL A 86 1.54 13.71 -18.16
N SER A 87 2.16 14.71 -17.56
CA SER A 87 3.18 15.56 -18.20
C SER A 87 4.43 15.64 -17.34
N ILE A 88 5.57 15.93 -17.96
CA ILE A 88 6.84 16.19 -17.27
C ILE A 88 7.26 17.65 -17.49
N ASP A 89 7.96 18.19 -16.51
CA ASP A 89 8.66 19.47 -16.58
C ASP A 89 10.15 19.20 -16.34
N PRO A 90 10.95 19.08 -17.41
CA PRO A 90 12.39 18.83 -17.32
C PRO A 90 13.15 19.91 -16.56
N GLU A 91 12.77 21.18 -16.75
CA GLU A 91 13.46 22.34 -16.19
C GLU A 91 13.34 22.36 -14.66
N ASN A 92 12.13 22.14 -14.16
CA ASN A 92 11.85 22.12 -12.72
C ASN A 92 12.02 20.73 -12.09
N ARG A 93 12.30 19.69 -12.89
CA ARG A 93 12.39 18.29 -12.47
C ARG A 93 11.12 17.83 -11.75
N LEU A 94 9.97 18.12 -12.36
CA LEU A 94 8.65 17.77 -11.86
C LEU A 94 7.91 16.86 -12.84
N TRP A 95 6.90 16.17 -12.33
CA TRP A 95 5.89 15.51 -13.15
C TRP A 95 4.51 15.76 -12.55
N THR A 96 3.50 15.86 -13.42
CA THR A 96 2.15 16.23 -13.05
C THR A 96 1.17 15.17 -13.54
N VAL A 97 0.33 14.67 -12.64
CA VAL A 97 -0.86 13.89 -12.99
C VAL A 97 -2.03 14.87 -13.10
N ARG A 98 -2.51 15.11 -14.32
CA ARG A 98 -3.55 16.10 -14.59
C ARG A 98 -4.94 15.50 -14.42
N ASN A 99 -5.89 16.31 -13.96
CA ASN A 99 -7.29 15.97 -13.73
C ASN A 99 -7.52 14.75 -12.81
N ILE A 100 -6.59 14.49 -11.88
CA ILE A 100 -6.67 13.33 -10.99
C ILE A 100 -7.74 13.51 -9.90
N HIS A 101 -7.99 14.74 -9.47
CA HIS A 101 -9.02 15.08 -8.47
C HIS A 101 -10.29 15.63 -9.14
N ARG A 102 -11.45 15.22 -8.64
CA ARG A 102 -12.75 15.69 -9.12
C ARG A 102 -13.53 16.41 -8.02
N PHE A 103 -14.11 17.54 -8.39
CA PHE A 103 -14.97 18.34 -7.52
C PHE A 103 -16.34 18.51 -8.16
N GLY A 104 -17.38 18.41 -7.34
CA GLY A 104 -18.76 18.67 -7.74
C GLY A 104 -19.04 20.16 -7.93
N GLU A 105 -20.26 20.46 -8.38
CA GLU A 105 -20.73 21.85 -8.55
C GLU A 105 -20.78 22.62 -7.22
N ASP A 106 -21.03 21.91 -6.14
CA ASP A 106 -21.00 22.43 -4.76
C ASP A 106 -19.56 22.66 -4.25
N GLY A 107 -18.54 22.37 -5.07
CA GLY A 107 -17.13 22.50 -4.72
C GLY A 107 -16.59 21.38 -3.85
N ASN A 108 -17.37 20.35 -3.55
CA ASN A 108 -16.92 19.22 -2.72
C ASN A 108 -16.19 18.17 -3.55
N LEU A 109 -15.19 17.54 -2.93
CA LEU A 109 -14.50 16.40 -3.51
C LEU A 109 -15.47 15.24 -3.81
N ILE A 110 -15.36 14.67 -5.01
CA ILE A 110 -16.11 13.48 -5.43
C ILE A 110 -15.13 12.31 -5.50
N LEU A 111 -15.39 11.27 -4.69
CA LEU A 111 -14.68 10.00 -4.79
C LEU A 111 -15.18 9.19 -5.99
N GLU A 112 -14.25 8.53 -6.68
CA GLU A 112 -14.60 7.64 -7.79
C GLU A 112 -15.46 6.47 -7.29
N GLY A 113 -16.55 6.16 -8.00
CA GLY A 113 -17.57 5.20 -7.54
C GLY A 113 -18.16 5.49 -6.16
N GLY A 114 -18.02 6.72 -5.64
CA GLY A 114 -18.47 7.12 -4.30
C GLY A 114 -17.70 6.49 -3.13
N ARG A 115 -16.53 5.85 -3.39
CA ARG A 115 -15.79 5.15 -2.33
C ARG A 115 -14.27 5.05 -2.51
N TYR A 116 -13.75 5.26 -3.72
CA TYR A 116 -12.33 5.09 -4.00
C TYR A 116 -11.59 6.42 -3.93
N GLY A 117 -10.45 6.42 -3.25
CA GLY A 117 -9.60 7.59 -3.13
C GLY A 117 -8.22 7.27 -2.55
N THR A 118 -7.32 8.23 -2.62
CA THR A 118 -6.05 8.26 -1.88
C THR A 118 -6.25 8.80 -0.46
N CYS A 119 -5.23 8.75 0.40
CA CYS A 119 -5.39 9.09 1.82
C CYS A 119 -5.94 10.51 2.06
N GLY A 120 -5.48 11.51 1.31
CA GLY A 120 -5.98 12.88 1.42
C GLY A 120 -7.44 13.01 0.95
N GLU A 121 -7.81 12.30 -0.10
CA GLU A 121 -9.18 12.28 -0.62
C GLU A 121 -10.16 11.59 0.33
N LEU A 122 -9.76 10.43 0.86
CA LEU A 122 -10.55 9.69 1.83
C LEU A 122 -10.70 10.48 3.13
N ALA A 123 -9.63 11.09 3.66
CA ALA A 123 -9.71 11.94 4.84
C ALA A 123 -10.66 13.13 4.62
N SER A 124 -10.57 13.78 3.47
CA SER A 124 -11.42 14.96 3.15
C SER A 124 -12.88 14.57 2.94
N TYR A 125 -13.13 13.47 2.24
CA TYR A 125 -14.46 12.91 2.10
C TYR A 125 -15.04 12.56 3.47
N THR A 126 -14.31 11.81 4.29
CA THR A 126 -14.72 11.42 5.63
C THR A 126 -15.05 12.65 6.48
N TYR A 127 -14.17 13.65 6.53
CA TYR A 127 -14.38 14.89 7.28
C TYR A 127 -15.76 15.52 7.05
N LYS A 128 -16.21 15.61 5.79
CA LYS A 128 -17.53 16.17 5.42
C LYS A 128 -18.70 15.46 6.11
N TYR A 129 -18.60 14.15 6.32
CA TYR A 129 -19.67 13.35 6.92
C TYR A 129 -19.54 13.21 8.44
N VAL A 130 -18.31 13.24 8.98
CA VAL A 130 -18.13 13.15 10.43
C VAL A 130 -18.34 14.48 11.13
N LYS A 131 -17.86 15.60 10.56
CA LYS A 131 -17.92 16.91 11.24
C LYS A 131 -19.33 17.27 11.77
N PRO A 132 -20.43 17.03 11.03
CA PRO A 132 -21.79 17.28 11.55
C PRO A 132 -22.18 16.45 12.77
N LEU A 133 -21.65 15.21 12.92
CA LEU A 133 -21.95 14.34 14.07
C LEU A 133 -21.38 14.91 15.37
N PHE A 134 -20.23 15.55 15.27
CA PHE A 134 -19.46 16.07 16.40
C PHE A 134 -19.87 17.50 16.79
N GLY A 135 -20.43 18.27 15.86
CA GLY A 135 -20.83 19.65 16.07
C GLY A 135 -19.68 20.54 16.57
N ASP A 136 -20.00 21.41 17.52
CA ASP A 136 -19.06 22.33 18.16
C ASP A 136 -18.42 21.73 19.43
N ALA A 137 -18.80 20.51 19.82
CA ALA A 137 -18.23 19.84 20.99
C ALA A 137 -16.79 19.37 20.74
N TYR A 138 -16.41 19.21 19.48
CA TYR A 138 -15.08 18.75 19.07
C TYR A 138 -14.52 19.56 17.90
N ASP A 139 -13.22 19.81 17.97
CA ASP A 139 -12.41 20.27 16.84
C ASP A 139 -11.90 19.05 16.05
N ILE A 140 -11.99 19.14 14.72
CA ILE A 140 -11.52 18.10 13.81
C ILE A 140 -10.50 18.74 12.86
N GLN A 141 -9.27 18.23 12.89
CA GLN A 141 -8.17 18.74 12.08
C GLN A 141 -7.61 17.61 11.22
N PHE A 142 -7.07 17.93 10.06
CA PHE A 142 -6.27 16.98 9.30
C PHE A 142 -4.89 16.87 9.93
N ALA A 143 -4.26 15.70 9.82
CA ALA A 143 -2.88 15.52 10.22
C ALA A 143 -2.10 14.73 9.18
N ARG A 144 -0.88 15.18 8.92
CA ARG A 144 0.10 14.42 8.15
C ARG A 144 0.84 13.48 9.06
N ALA A 145 0.95 12.23 8.65
CA ALA A 145 1.64 11.18 9.38
C ALA A 145 2.51 10.33 8.46
N VAL A 146 3.55 9.76 9.04
CA VAL A 146 4.27 8.62 8.48
C VAL A 146 3.71 7.37 9.13
N GLN A 147 3.04 6.52 8.34
CA GLN A 147 2.61 5.19 8.79
C GLN A 147 3.75 4.20 8.49
N SER A 148 4.31 3.61 9.54
CA SER A 148 5.55 2.82 9.48
C SER A 148 5.46 1.56 8.61
N GLY A 149 4.26 1.12 8.21
CA GLY A 149 4.07 0.01 7.28
C GLY A 149 4.32 0.39 5.83
N TYR A 150 3.79 1.52 5.35
CA TYR A 150 3.71 1.82 3.92
C TYR A 150 4.30 3.17 3.51
N PHE A 151 4.27 4.18 4.38
CA PHE A 151 4.62 5.57 4.04
C PHE A 151 5.86 6.02 4.81
N GLN A 152 6.96 5.26 4.70
CA GLN A 152 8.14 5.40 5.55
C GLN A 152 9.10 6.55 5.20
N THR A 153 8.88 7.27 4.10
CA THR A 153 9.77 8.36 3.69
C THR A 153 9.25 9.70 4.21
N PRO A 154 10.11 10.67 4.58
CA PRO A 154 9.66 11.98 5.05
C PRO A 154 8.82 12.77 4.04
N LYS A 155 8.90 12.40 2.76
CA LYS A 155 8.12 12.98 1.65
C LYS A 155 6.81 12.22 1.39
N ALA A 156 6.67 10.99 1.87
CA ALA A 156 5.45 10.20 1.76
C ALA A 156 4.56 10.48 2.97
N THR A 157 3.70 11.50 2.86
CA THR A 157 2.80 11.87 3.95
C THR A 157 1.45 11.18 3.75
N HIS A 158 1.11 10.32 4.70
CA HIS A 158 -0.24 9.80 4.88
C HIS A 158 -1.12 10.85 5.55
N MET A 159 -2.42 10.87 5.24
CA MET A 159 -3.37 11.86 5.80
C MET A 159 -4.40 11.17 6.67
N VAL A 160 -4.59 11.70 7.89
CA VAL A 160 -5.62 11.24 8.84
C VAL A 160 -6.36 12.43 9.43
N LEU A 161 -7.38 12.17 10.25
CA LEU A 161 -8.10 13.18 11.01
C LEU A 161 -7.81 13.05 12.51
N PHE A 162 -7.54 14.17 13.16
CA PHE A 162 -7.45 14.32 14.61
C PHE A 162 -8.77 14.89 15.11
N ILE A 163 -9.34 14.28 16.14
CA ILE A 163 -10.58 14.69 16.78
C ILE A 163 -10.27 14.99 18.24
N THR A 164 -10.51 16.22 18.66
CA THR A 164 -10.19 16.70 20.02
C THR A 164 -11.37 17.47 20.62
N PRO A 165 -11.63 17.39 21.93
CA PRO A 165 -12.66 18.20 22.57
C PRO A 165 -12.42 19.70 22.34
N ALA A 166 -13.47 20.48 22.09
CA ALA A 166 -13.37 21.91 21.75
C ALA A 166 -12.74 22.77 22.88
N GLY A 167 -12.82 22.31 24.13
CA GLY A 167 -12.13 22.92 25.28
C GLY A 167 -10.63 22.60 25.35
N GLY A 168 -10.07 21.94 24.34
CA GLY A 168 -8.73 21.38 24.33
C GLY A 168 -8.68 19.98 24.96
N ALA A 169 -7.74 19.17 24.47
CA ALA A 169 -7.41 17.89 25.07
C ALA A 169 -6.67 18.12 26.40
N ARG A 170 -7.03 17.40 27.47
CA ARG A 170 -6.33 17.46 28.77
C ARG A 170 -5.14 16.49 28.83
N GLY A 171 -4.93 15.73 27.76
CA GLY A 171 -3.83 14.82 27.52
C GLY A 171 -4.11 13.98 26.28
N ASP A 172 -3.17 13.12 25.90
CA ASP A 172 -3.27 12.29 24.69
C ASP A 172 -4.48 11.34 24.69
N ASN A 173 -4.97 10.98 25.88
CA ASN A 173 -6.15 10.13 26.07
C ASN A 173 -7.45 10.76 25.58
N ASP A 174 -7.49 12.10 25.39
CA ASP A 174 -8.64 12.84 24.87
C ASP A 174 -8.54 13.08 23.37
N ILE A 175 -7.47 12.60 22.72
CA ILE A 175 -7.24 12.77 21.29
C ILE A 175 -7.59 11.48 20.58
N PHE A 176 -8.52 11.55 19.64
CA PHE A 176 -8.88 10.43 18.78
C PHE A 176 -8.31 10.65 17.38
N VAL A 177 -7.88 9.56 16.74
CA VAL A 177 -7.36 9.54 15.38
C VAL A 177 -8.28 8.68 14.52
N LEU A 178 -8.67 9.24 13.39
CA LEU A 178 -9.51 8.59 12.40
C LEU A 178 -8.75 8.49 11.08
N ASP A 179 -8.54 7.25 10.64
CA ASP A 179 -7.86 6.91 9.41
C ASP A 179 -8.80 6.12 8.49
N PRO A 180 -9.41 6.78 7.48
CA PRO A 180 -10.31 6.12 6.56
C PRO A 180 -9.59 5.25 5.52
N SER A 181 -8.27 5.38 5.36
CA SER A 181 -7.50 4.56 4.42
C SER A 181 -7.26 3.15 4.94
N PHE A 182 -7.11 3.03 6.26
CA PHE A 182 -6.89 1.76 6.95
C PHE A 182 -8.07 1.33 7.83
N HIS A 183 -9.21 2.01 7.74
CA HIS A 183 -10.41 1.73 8.52
C HIS A 183 -10.17 1.71 10.04
N ARG A 184 -9.33 2.63 10.53
CA ARG A 184 -8.99 2.73 11.96
C ARG A 184 -9.64 3.97 12.57
N TYR A 185 -10.26 3.78 13.72
CA TYR A 185 -10.76 4.89 14.53
C TYR A 185 -10.55 4.57 16.01
N GLY A 186 -9.69 5.35 16.67
CA GLY A 186 -9.19 5.00 18.00
C GLY A 186 -8.57 6.19 18.72
N ARG A 187 -8.04 5.95 19.91
CA ARG A 187 -7.27 6.96 20.64
C ARG A 187 -5.86 7.11 20.07
N LEU A 188 -5.24 8.26 20.28
CA LEU A 188 -3.90 8.57 19.78
C LEU A 188 -2.84 7.53 20.17
N ASP A 189 -2.90 7.00 21.39
CA ASP A 189 -1.98 5.98 21.90
C ASP A 189 -2.13 4.61 21.22
N GLU A 190 -3.23 4.37 20.51
CA GLU A 190 -3.46 3.16 19.72
C GLU A 190 -2.82 3.24 18.31
N PHE A 191 -2.19 4.38 17.98
CA PHE A 191 -1.51 4.64 16.71
C PHE A 191 0.02 4.66 16.89
N GLU A 192 0.57 3.74 17.68
CA GLU A 192 2.03 3.60 17.90
C GLU A 192 2.85 3.37 16.61
N ASP A 193 2.20 2.92 15.53
CA ASP A 193 2.82 2.72 14.22
C ASP A 193 2.86 3.99 13.35
N TYR A 194 2.44 5.14 13.91
CA TYR A 194 2.38 6.44 13.24
C TYR A 194 3.37 7.42 13.85
N LEU A 195 3.99 8.22 13.00
CA LEU A 195 4.71 9.43 13.39
C LEU A 195 3.96 10.64 12.81
N PHE A 196 3.32 11.43 13.67
CA PHE A 196 2.57 12.63 13.25
C PHE A 196 3.49 13.83 13.11
N HIS A 197 3.40 14.55 11.99
CA HIS A 197 4.31 15.65 11.65
C HIS A 197 3.65 17.03 11.79
N GLU A 198 2.41 17.15 11.32
CA GLU A 198 1.75 18.44 11.14
C GLU A 198 0.25 18.27 11.30
N ARG A 199 -0.40 19.23 11.96
CA ARG A 199 -1.86 19.37 11.98
C ARG A 199 -2.25 20.57 11.13
N MET A 200 -3.34 20.45 10.38
CA MET A 200 -3.82 21.48 9.47
C MET A 200 -5.35 21.55 9.49
N ALA A 201 -5.89 22.74 9.28
CA ALA A 201 -7.34 22.95 9.25
C ALA A 201 -7.98 22.31 8.02
N ASN A 202 -7.30 22.37 6.87
CA ASN A 202 -7.74 21.84 5.59
C ASN A 202 -6.60 21.16 4.84
N VAL A 203 -6.97 20.40 3.81
CA VAL A 203 -6.05 19.84 2.83
C VAL A 203 -5.93 20.79 1.64
N GLY A 204 -4.72 21.24 1.32
CA GLY A 204 -4.48 22.28 0.29
C GLY A 204 -5.18 22.03 -1.05
N PHE A 205 -5.03 20.84 -1.65
CA PHE A 205 -5.67 20.54 -2.93
C PHE A 205 -7.20 20.60 -2.89
N VAL A 206 -7.82 20.39 -1.71
CA VAL A 206 -9.27 20.49 -1.54
C VAL A 206 -9.70 21.94 -1.39
N GLU A 207 -8.94 22.74 -0.63
CA GLU A 207 -9.19 24.16 -0.44
C GLU A 207 -9.06 24.93 -1.77
N ASP A 208 -7.98 24.66 -2.51
CA ASP A 208 -7.68 25.29 -3.80
C ASP A 208 -8.46 24.66 -4.96
N LYS A 209 -9.19 23.57 -4.70
CA LYS A 209 -9.89 22.76 -5.72
C LYS A 209 -8.95 22.35 -6.86
N GLU A 210 -7.71 22.03 -6.50
CA GLU A 210 -6.66 21.65 -7.44
C GLU A 210 -7.01 20.29 -8.05
N ARG A 211 -7.20 20.27 -9.37
CA ARG A 211 -7.51 19.05 -10.12
C ARG A 211 -6.27 18.24 -10.46
N ASP A 212 -5.13 18.91 -10.50
CA ASP A 212 -3.86 18.34 -10.89
C ASP A 212 -3.06 17.99 -9.62
N MET A 213 -2.11 17.06 -9.76
CA MET A 213 -1.14 16.77 -8.70
C MET A 213 0.25 16.84 -9.29
N THR A 214 1.06 17.76 -8.77
CA THR A 214 2.47 17.92 -9.20
C THR A 214 3.41 17.36 -8.14
N LEU A 215 4.36 16.54 -8.59
CA LEU A 215 5.29 15.80 -7.76
C LEU A 215 6.72 16.03 -8.28
N PRO A 216 7.73 16.11 -7.39
CA PRO A 216 9.12 16.02 -7.81
C PRO A 216 9.39 14.68 -8.49
N ILE A 217 10.34 14.63 -9.44
CA ILE A 217 10.79 13.34 -9.97
C ILE A 217 11.24 12.40 -8.84
N SER A 218 11.15 11.10 -9.10
CA SER A 218 11.42 10.02 -8.15
C SER A 218 10.54 10.04 -6.89
N THR A 219 9.55 10.93 -6.82
CA THR A 219 8.47 10.87 -5.83
C THR A 219 7.34 10.06 -6.43
N ALA A 220 6.95 9.00 -5.73
CA ALA A 220 5.91 8.10 -6.20
C ALA A 220 4.51 8.63 -5.82
N PHE A 221 3.55 8.47 -6.71
CA PHE A 221 2.12 8.63 -6.47
C PHE A 221 1.53 7.27 -6.03
N PRO A 222 1.15 7.11 -4.75
CA PRO A 222 0.56 5.87 -4.24
C PRO A 222 -0.77 5.52 -4.92
N LEU A 223 -0.91 4.27 -5.35
CA LEU A 223 -2.10 3.79 -6.06
C LEU A 223 -2.94 2.80 -5.27
N LEU A 224 -2.35 1.82 -4.62
CA LEU A 224 -3.12 0.71 -4.06
C LEU A 224 -2.33 0.04 -2.96
N ILE A 225 -3.00 -0.31 -1.87
CA ILE A 225 -2.46 -1.21 -0.85
C ILE A 225 -3.13 -2.57 -1.04
N LYS A 226 -2.34 -3.59 -1.35
CA LYS A 226 -2.85 -4.95 -1.57
C LYS A 226 -1.83 -5.99 -1.14
N LYS A 227 -2.29 -7.00 -0.38
CA LYS A 227 -1.47 -8.15 0.08
C LYS A 227 -0.12 -7.72 0.71
N ASN A 228 -0.11 -6.70 1.56
CA ASN A 228 1.10 -6.12 2.16
C ASN A 228 2.07 -5.44 1.19
N TYR A 229 1.59 -4.99 0.03
CA TYR A 229 2.37 -4.15 -0.88
C TYR A 229 1.66 -2.83 -1.12
N LEU A 230 2.43 -1.76 -1.14
CA LEU A 230 2.03 -0.49 -1.73
C LEU A 230 2.45 -0.49 -3.20
N LEU A 231 1.47 -0.40 -4.09
CA LEU A 231 1.69 -0.10 -5.50
C LEU A 231 1.69 1.43 -5.67
N ALA A 232 2.61 1.94 -6.47
CA ALA A 232 2.69 3.37 -6.78
C ALA A 232 3.19 3.60 -8.21
N ILE A 233 2.84 4.73 -8.80
CA ILE A 233 3.46 5.21 -10.06
C ILE A 233 4.58 6.17 -9.73
N VAL A 234 5.68 6.09 -10.45
CA VAL A 234 6.78 7.03 -10.33
C VAL A 234 7.27 7.43 -11.72
N VAL A 235 7.73 8.67 -11.83
CA VAL A 235 8.52 9.14 -12.97
C VAL A 235 9.94 9.44 -12.46
N GLU A 236 10.96 8.86 -13.09
CA GLU A 236 12.35 8.93 -12.66
C GLU A 236 13.27 9.42 -13.79
N ASP A 237 14.43 9.96 -13.41
CA ASP A 237 15.49 10.30 -14.36
C ASP A 237 16.27 9.06 -14.83
N VAL A 238 17.03 9.22 -15.92
CA VAL A 238 17.94 8.20 -16.42
C VAL A 238 19.36 8.73 -16.29
N ASN A 239 20.13 8.10 -15.40
CA ASN A 239 21.53 8.47 -15.14
C ASN A 239 21.69 9.96 -14.77
N GLY A 240 20.73 10.54 -14.03
CA GLY A 240 20.72 11.95 -13.64
C GLY A 240 20.17 12.92 -14.69
N VAL A 241 19.96 12.47 -15.93
CA VAL A 241 19.37 13.27 -17.02
C VAL A 241 17.87 13.04 -17.05
N PHE A 242 17.10 14.13 -17.04
CA PHE A 242 15.64 14.10 -17.07
C PHE A 242 15.12 15.00 -18.19
N ASP A 243 14.69 14.39 -19.28
CA ASP A 243 14.07 15.04 -20.43
C ASP A 243 13.18 14.01 -21.18
N LYS A 244 12.60 14.42 -22.32
CA LYS A 244 11.72 13.53 -23.13
C LYS A 244 12.46 12.33 -23.73
N ASP A 245 13.77 12.42 -23.88
CA ASP A 245 14.63 11.35 -24.41
C ASP A 245 15.26 10.49 -23.29
N ASN A 246 15.16 10.91 -22.04
CA ASN A 246 15.81 10.33 -20.87
C ASN A 246 14.88 10.37 -19.64
N PHE A 247 13.92 9.45 -19.57
CA PHE A 247 13.05 9.29 -18.40
C PHE A 247 12.55 7.85 -18.26
N VAL A 248 12.07 7.51 -17.06
CA VAL A 248 11.36 6.26 -16.77
C VAL A 248 9.98 6.61 -16.24
N ILE A 249 8.93 5.94 -16.73
CA ILE A 249 7.65 5.84 -16.03
C ILE A 249 7.47 4.39 -15.59
N ALA A 250 7.22 4.19 -14.29
CA ALA A 250 7.17 2.86 -13.71
C ALA A 250 6.02 2.70 -12.73
N VAL A 251 5.46 1.50 -12.70
CA VAL A 251 4.69 0.98 -11.57
C VAL A 251 5.68 0.28 -10.65
N THR A 252 5.78 0.80 -9.43
CA THR A 252 6.60 0.25 -8.37
C THR A 252 5.73 -0.52 -7.37
N VAL A 253 6.35 -1.49 -6.70
CA VAL A 253 5.76 -2.19 -5.57
C VAL A 253 6.74 -2.19 -4.41
N THR A 254 6.27 -1.71 -3.26
CA THR A 254 7.03 -1.67 -2.02
C THR A 254 6.33 -2.54 -0.99
N LYS A 255 7.04 -3.52 -0.44
CA LYS A 255 6.49 -4.40 0.60
C LYS A 255 6.34 -3.63 1.91
N LYS A 256 5.31 -3.93 2.70
CA LYS A 256 5.11 -3.42 4.07
C LYS A 256 6.41 -3.57 4.87
N TYR A 257 6.78 -2.50 5.59
CA TYR A 257 8.00 -2.35 6.37
C TYR A 257 9.33 -2.27 5.59
N ASN A 258 9.30 -2.25 4.25
CA ASN A 258 10.50 -2.10 3.44
C ASN A 258 10.59 -0.69 2.83
N PHE A 259 11.83 -0.20 2.71
CA PHE A 259 12.13 1.08 2.06
C PHE A 259 12.35 0.96 0.55
N ALA A 260 12.77 -0.23 0.07
CA ALA A 260 13.10 -0.45 -1.32
C ALA A 260 11.92 -1.02 -2.11
N GLY A 261 11.50 -0.27 -3.13
CA GLY A 261 10.53 -0.73 -4.13
C GLY A 261 11.18 -1.59 -5.21
N ARG A 262 10.34 -2.30 -5.98
CA ARG A 262 10.74 -3.00 -7.20
C ARG A 262 9.82 -2.58 -8.34
N TYR A 263 10.33 -2.54 -9.56
CA TYR A 263 9.45 -2.35 -10.72
C TYR A 263 8.58 -3.58 -10.93
N LEU A 264 7.28 -3.32 -11.08
CA LEU A 264 6.30 -4.26 -11.58
C LEU A 264 6.24 -4.20 -13.11
N PHE A 265 6.25 -2.97 -13.63
CA PHE A 265 6.27 -2.64 -15.05
C PHE A 265 6.95 -1.28 -15.21
N ALA A 266 7.82 -1.13 -16.21
CA ALA A 266 8.45 0.15 -16.50
C ALA A 266 8.63 0.35 -18.01
N ILE A 267 8.49 1.58 -18.46
CA ILE A 267 8.86 2.02 -19.80
C ILE A 267 9.88 3.14 -19.60
N ARG A 268 11.03 3.02 -20.27
CA ARG A 268 12.07 4.04 -20.21
C ARG A 268 12.52 4.46 -21.59
N THR A 269 12.96 5.71 -21.70
CA THR A 269 13.68 6.23 -22.86
C THR A 269 15.13 6.48 -22.45
N VAL A 270 16.09 6.04 -23.27
CA VAL A 270 17.51 6.32 -23.07
C VAL A 270 18.08 6.84 -24.39
N ASN A 271 18.44 8.11 -24.44
CA ASN A 271 18.84 8.79 -25.67
C ASN A 271 17.82 8.56 -26.80
N GLY A 272 16.53 8.74 -26.52
CA GLY A 272 15.43 8.53 -27.47
C GLY A 272 15.05 7.05 -27.70
N ASN A 273 15.84 6.09 -27.22
CA ASN A 273 15.56 4.66 -27.42
C ASN A 273 14.65 4.10 -26.32
N ARG A 274 13.47 3.62 -26.72
CA ARG A 274 12.48 3.01 -25.84
C ARG A 274 12.90 1.61 -25.38
N GLN A 275 12.78 1.34 -24.09
CA GLN A 275 12.94 0.03 -23.48
C GLN A 275 11.80 -0.27 -22.51
N VAL A 276 11.42 -1.55 -22.40
CA VAL A 276 10.31 -1.99 -21.55
C VAL A 276 10.79 -3.09 -20.61
N PHE A 277 10.40 -3.00 -19.34
CA PHE A 277 10.65 -4.01 -18.33
C PHE A 277 9.33 -4.52 -17.74
N GLU A 278 9.25 -5.82 -17.47
CA GLU A 278 8.05 -6.46 -16.92
C GLU A 278 8.42 -7.54 -15.90
N ASN A 279 7.85 -7.46 -14.70
CA ASN A 279 7.98 -8.49 -13.68
C ASN A 279 6.70 -9.33 -13.56
N ARG A 280 6.51 -10.25 -14.51
CA ARG A 280 5.29 -11.08 -14.64
C ARG A 280 5.01 -11.97 -13.43
N LEU A 281 6.06 -12.46 -12.77
CA LEU A 281 5.89 -13.32 -11.59
C LEU A 281 5.26 -12.51 -10.44
N LEU A 282 5.77 -11.30 -10.21
CA LEU A 282 5.27 -10.44 -9.15
C LEU A 282 3.87 -9.89 -9.46
N SER A 283 3.58 -9.56 -10.72
CA SER A 283 2.25 -9.08 -11.11
C SER A 283 1.16 -10.13 -10.91
N LYS A 284 1.39 -11.38 -11.31
CA LYS A 284 0.45 -12.50 -11.09
C LYS A 284 0.11 -12.73 -9.62
N ASN A 285 1.02 -12.40 -8.71
CA ASN A 285 0.79 -12.56 -7.27
C ASN A 285 -0.02 -11.42 -6.67
N LEU A 286 0.02 -10.22 -7.26
CA LEU A 286 -0.56 -9.00 -6.68
C LEU A 286 -1.87 -8.59 -7.33
N LEU A 287 -1.95 -8.70 -8.66
CA LEU A 287 -3.05 -8.21 -9.47
C LEU A 287 -3.68 -9.35 -10.26
N GLU A 288 -4.97 -9.20 -10.55
CA GLU A 288 -5.64 -10.04 -11.52
C GLU A 288 -5.12 -9.69 -12.92
N GLU A 289 -5.13 -10.67 -13.84
CA GLU A 289 -4.55 -10.51 -15.17
C GLU A 289 -5.14 -9.31 -15.91
N LYS A 290 -6.47 -9.18 -15.94
CA LYS A 290 -7.15 -8.05 -16.57
C LYS A 290 -6.71 -6.71 -15.96
N GLY A 291 -6.75 -6.58 -14.63
CA GLY A 291 -6.34 -5.34 -13.95
C GLY A 291 -4.87 -4.99 -14.16
N TYR A 292 -3.99 -5.98 -14.35
CA TYR A 292 -2.60 -5.73 -14.70
C TYR A 292 -2.43 -5.26 -16.15
N GLU A 293 -3.16 -5.85 -17.11
CA GLU A 293 -3.14 -5.40 -18.50
C GLU A 293 -3.71 -3.98 -18.65
N ASP A 294 -4.81 -3.68 -17.96
CA ASP A 294 -5.42 -2.34 -17.95
C ASP A 294 -4.43 -1.30 -17.40
N LEU A 295 -3.76 -1.61 -16.28
CA LEU A 295 -2.71 -0.74 -15.73
C LEU A 295 -1.54 -0.56 -16.70
N LYS A 296 -1.06 -1.62 -17.35
CA LYS A 296 0.03 -1.51 -18.36
C LYS A 296 -0.38 -0.65 -19.54
N ALA A 297 -1.59 -0.83 -20.06
CA ALA A 297 -2.12 -0.04 -21.16
C ALA A 297 -2.16 1.45 -20.77
N ARG A 298 -2.55 1.73 -19.52
CA ARG A 298 -2.58 3.09 -19.01
C ARG A 298 -1.20 3.73 -18.91
N ILE A 299 -0.21 3.01 -18.38
CA ILE A 299 1.18 3.50 -18.31
C ILE A 299 1.77 3.73 -19.70
N ARG A 300 1.47 2.85 -20.67
CA ARG A 300 1.85 3.06 -22.08
C ARG A 300 1.25 4.34 -22.64
N SER A 301 -0.05 4.56 -22.40
CA SER A 301 -0.72 5.79 -22.84
C SER A 301 -0.08 7.05 -22.24
N PHE A 302 0.27 7.05 -20.95
CA PHE A 302 0.98 8.18 -20.34
C PHE A 302 2.37 8.40 -20.95
N PHE A 303 3.12 7.32 -21.15
CA PHE A 303 4.42 7.39 -21.80
C PHE A 303 4.32 8.02 -23.19
N ASP A 304 3.38 7.52 -24.01
CA ASP A 304 3.21 7.99 -25.39
C ASP A 304 2.78 9.47 -25.42
N ILE A 305 1.94 9.94 -24.47
CA ILE A 305 1.58 11.36 -24.31
C ILE A 305 2.82 12.22 -24.02
N ILE A 306 3.66 11.81 -23.06
CA ILE A 306 4.87 12.56 -22.66
C ILE A 306 5.81 12.70 -23.87
N THR A 307 5.99 11.64 -24.66
CA THR A 307 6.89 11.65 -25.81
C THR A 307 6.33 12.41 -27.03
N ALA A 308 5.02 12.63 -27.09
CA ALA A 308 4.37 13.34 -28.20
C ALA A 308 4.26 14.85 -27.98
N SER A 309 4.20 15.30 -26.72
CA SER A 309 4.29 16.72 -26.35
C SER A 309 5.66 17.28 -26.61
#